data_AF-A0A644ZXC3-F1
#
_entry.id   AF-A0A644ZXC3-F1
#
_cell.length_a   1.000
_cell.length_b   1.000
_cell.length_c   1.000
_cell.angle_alpha   90.00
_cell.angle_beta   90.00
_cell.angle_gamma   90.00
#
_symmetry.space_group_name_H-M   'P 1'
#
loop_
_entity.id
_entity.type
_entity.pdbx_description
1 polymer ?
#
loop_
_entity_poly.entity_id
_entity_poly.type
_entity_poly.pdbx_seq_one_letter_code
_entity_poly.pdbx_strand_id
1 'polypeptide(L)' 'MITATPANLTQEQAVAMAARNGRISFFGGLPKTDPTITLDSNLVHYRQLHIHGANGSAPEHNKRALQYIASGQVPV' A
#
# COMPACT_ATOMS: atom_id res chain seq x y z
N MET A 1 5.75 2.94 0.79
CA MET A 1 5.77 1.90 -0.26
C MET A 1 4.34 1.46 -0.54
N ILE A 2 3.98 1.20 -1.81
CA ILE A 2 2.63 0.79 -2.20
C ILE A 2 2.76 -0.48 -3.03
N THR A 3 1.96 -1.51 -2.70
CA THR A 3 1.83 -2.73 -3.51
C THR A 3 0.49 -2.67 -4.23
N ALA A 4 0.51 -2.48 -5.55
CA ALA A 4 -0.68 -2.30 -6.39
C ALA A 4 -0.90 -3.48 -7.35
N THR A 5 -0.45 -4.67 -6.96
CA THR A 5 -0.49 -5.89 -7.78
C THR A 5 -1.13 -7.01 -6.95
N PRO A 6 -2.01 -7.85 -7.53
CA PRO A 6 -2.65 -8.95 -6.82
C PRO A 6 -1.69 -10.14 -6.69
N ALA A 7 -0.57 -9.95 -6.00
CA ALA A 7 0.48 -10.96 -5.85
C ALA A 7 1.08 -10.93 -4.44
N ASN A 8 1.02 -12.08 -3.77
CA ASN A 8 1.46 -12.31 -2.39
C ASN A 8 2.93 -11.87 -2.22
N LEU A 9 3.77 -12.28 -3.18
CA LEU A 9 5.20 -11.94 -3.22
C LEU A 9 5.45 -10.44 -3.14
N THR A 10 4.61 -9.59 -3.73
CA THR A 10 4.82 -8.14 -3.69
C THR A 10 4.58 -7.56 -2.30
N GLN A 11 3.60 -8.09 -1.56
CA GLN A 11 3.34 -7.70 -0.17
C GLN A 11 4.45 -8.16 0.77
N GLU A 12 4.97 -9.38 0.57
CA GLU A 12 6.09 -9.92 1.34
C GLU A 12 7.40 -9.16 1.09
N GLN A 13 7.73 -8.91 -0.18
CA GLN A 13 8.89 -8.12 -0.57
C GLN A 13 8.80 -6.69 -0.03
N ALA A 14 7.60 -6.10 0.02
CA ALA A 14 7.43 -4.76 0.56
C ALA A 14 7.84 -4.65 2.03
N VAL A 15 7.57 -5.69 2.82
CA VAL A 15 7.99 -5.77 4.23
C VAL A 15 9.51 -5.91 4.35
N ALA A 16 10.13 -6.73 3.49
CA ALA A 16 11.59 -6.90 3.48
C ALA A 16 12.34 -5.62 3.09
N MET A 17 11.80 -4.87 2.12
CA MET A 17 12.43 -3.67 1.55
C MET A 17 12.15 -2.38 2.32
N ALA A 18 11.10 -2.33 3.15
CA ALA A 18 10.76 -1.12 3.88
C ALA A 18 11.86 -0.70 4.85
N ALA A 19 12.22 0.58 4.80
CA ALA A 19 13.12 1.22 5.76
C ALA A 19 12.51 1.25 7.17
N ARG A 20 13.35 1.50 8.19
CA ARG A 20 12.88 1.68 9.58
C ARG A 20 11.83 2.79 9.66
N ASN A 21 10.78 2.54 10.44
CA ASN A 21 9.57 3.34 10.57
C ASN A 21 8.79 3.51 9.25
N GLY A 22 9.04 2.62 8.28
CA GLY A 22 8.45 2.69 6.94
C GLY A 22 6.96 2.37 6.94
N ARG A 23 6.23 3.00 6.03
CA ARG A 23 4.80 2.76 5.79
C ARG A 23 4.59 1.97 4.50
N ILE A 24 3.79 0.91 4.60
CA ILE A 24 3.44 0.01 3.51
C ILE A 24 1.93 0.06 3.31
N SER A 25 1.50 0.31 2.07
CA SER A 25 0.10 0.26 1.67
C SER A 25 -0.15 -0.99 0.82
N PHE A 26 -0.98 -1.89 1.35
CA PHE A 26 -1.55 -3.01 0.61
C PHE A 26 -2.79 -2.54 -0.15
N PHE A 27 -2.56 -1.99 -1.34
CA PHE A 27 -3.61 -1.48 -2.23
C PHE A 27 -4.18 -2.58 -3.14
N GLY A 28 -3.32 -3.42 -3.71
CA GLY A 28 -3.70 -4.61 -4.47
C GLY A 28 -4.13 -5.73 -3.53
N GLY A 29 -5.41 -6.10 -3.58
CA GLY A 29 -5.93 -7.28 -2.90
C GLY A 29 -5.41 -8.58 -3.51
N LEU A 30 -5.41 -9.66 -2.73
CA LEU A 30 -4.97 -10.97 -3.18
C LEU A 30 -6.12 -11.80 -3.79
N PRO A 31 -5.83 -12.76 -4.67
CA PRO A 31 -6.83 -13.70 -5.18
C PRO A 31 -7.53 -14.44 -4.05
N LYS A 32 -8.84 -14.70 -4.18
CA LYS A 32 -9.60 -15.46 -3.18
C LYS A 32 -9.09 -16.88 -2.96
N THR A 33 -8.46 -17.47 -3.97
CA THR A 33 -7.85 -18.80 -3.93
C THR A 33 -6.54 -18.84 -3.16
N ASP A 34 -5.91 -17.69 -2.93
CA ASP A 34 -4.65 -17.57 -2.20
C ASP A 34 -4.56 -16.22 -1.47
N PRO A 35 -5.32 -16.03 -0.37
CA PRO A 35 -5.50 -14.72 0.26
C PRO A 35 -4.46 -14.41 1.36
N THR A 36 -3.43 -15.23 1.52
CA THR A 36 -2.52 -15.15 2.68
C THR A 36 -1.07 -14.87 2.29
N ILE A 37 -0.33 -14.18 3.16
CA ILE A 37 1.10 -13.94 3.01
C ILE A 37 1.87 -14.53 4.18
N THR A 38 3.13 -14.88 3.95
CA THR A 38 4.10 -15.14 5.03
C THR A 38 4.72 -13.82 5.47
N LEU A 39 4.57 -13.48 6.75
CA LEU A 39 5.04 -12.21 7.30
C LEU A 39 6.07 -12.44 8.41
N ASP A 40 7.30 -11.97 8.21
CA ASP A 40 8.28 -11.90 9.29
C ASP A 40 7.91 -10.75 10.26
N SER A 41 7.29 -11.12 11.38
CA SER A 41 6.85 -10.19 12.40
C SER A 41 7.99 -9.47 13.12
N ASN A 42 9.21 -10.01 13.11
CA ASN A 42 10.38 -9.34 13.70
C ASN A 42 10.80 -8.12 12.89
N LEU A 43 10.68 -8.18 11.56
CA LEU A 43 10.89 -7.00 10.72
C LEU A 43 9.89 -5.90 11.07
N VAL A 44 8.62 -6.26 11.26
CA VAL A 44 7.58 -5.31 11.65
C VAL A 44 7.89 -4.71 13.02
N HIS A 45 8.21 -5.53 14.00
CA HIS A 45 8.46 -5.11 15.38
C HIS A 45 9.72 -4.22 15.49
N TYR A 46 10.89 -4.74 15.12
CA TYR A 46 12.17 -4.07 15.37
C TYR A 46 12.47 -2.92 14.41
N ARG A 47 11.87 -2.92 13.21
CA ARG A 47 11.92 -1.78 12.29
C ARG A 47 10.71 -0.85 12.45
N GLN A 48 9.77 -1.13 13.35
CA GLN A 48 8.57 -0.33 13.58
C GLN A 48 7.80 -0.06 12.28
N LEU A 49 7.58 -1.10 11.47
CA LEU A 49 6.89 -0.95 10.20
C LEU A 49 5.39 -0.75 10.42
N HIS A 50 4.79 0.06 9.55
CA HIS A 50 3.36 0.34 9.55
C HIS A 50 2.73 -0.26 8.30
N ILE A 51 1.81 -1.21 8.49
CA ILE A 51 1.12 -1.90 7.39
C ILE A 51 -0.33 -1.45 7.38
N HIS A 52 -0.80 -0.94 6.24
CA HIS A 52 -2.16 -0.44 6.07
C HIS A 52 -2.81 -1.06 4.84
N GLY A 53 -4.07 -1.49 4.97
CA GLY A 53 -4.92 -1.77 3.82
C GLY A 53 -5.42 -0.49 3.17
N ALA A 54 -5.63 -0.51 1.86
CA ALA A 54 -6.25 0.60 1.12
C ALA A 54 -7.26 0.06 0.10
N ASN A 55 -8.49 0.57 0.13
CA ASN A 55 -9.53 0.23 -0.84
C ASN A 55 -10.43 1.44 -1.10
N GLY A 56 -10.68 1.72 -2.38
CA GLY A 56 -11.50 2.85 -2.81
C GLY A 56 -10.94 4.21 -2.38
N SER A 57 -11.79 5.23 -2.45
CA SER A 57 -11.47 6.58 -2.00
C SER A 57 -12.75 7.26 -1.53
N ALA A 58 -12.65 7.98 -0.41
CA ALA A 58 -13.75 8.76 0.10
C ALA A 58 -14.06 9.95 -0.85
N PRO A 59 -15.30 10.46 -0.89
CA PRO A 59 -15.69 11.54 -1.80
C PRO A 59 -14.78 12.77 -1.74
N GLU A 60 -14.31 13.13 -0.55
CA GLU A 60 -13.38 14.23 -0.33
C GLU A 60 -12.00 14.00 -0.97
N HIS A 61 -11.52 12.75 -1.01
CA HIS A 61 -10.27 12.40 -1.71
C HIS A 61 -10.44 12.58 -3.22
N ASN A 62 -11.57 12.16 -3.77
CA ASN A 62 -11.87 12.32 -5.20
C ASN A 62 -11.96 13.81 -5.58
N LYS A 63 -12.63 14.62 -4.75
CA LYS A 63 -12.70 16.07 -4.93
C LYS A 63 -11.30 16.70 -4.98
N ARG A 64 -10.41 16.28 -4.08
CA ARG A 64 -9.02 16.77 -4.02
C ARG A 64 -8.20 16.33 -5.22
N ALA A 65 -8.36 15.08 -5.67
CA ALA A 65 -7.71 14.58 -6.87
C ALA A 65 -8.09 15.41 -8.11
N LEU A 66 -9.39 15.73 -8.29
CA LEU A 66 -9.86 16.58 -9.38
C LEU A 66 -9.29 18.00 -9.30
N GLN A 67 -9.12 18.56 -8.09
CA GLN A 67 -8.48 19.88 -7.91
C GLN A 67 -7.00 19.86 -8.34
N TYR A 68 -6.27 18.78 -8.03
CA TYR A 68 -4.87 18.64 -8.45
C TYR A 68 -4.74 18.50 -9.96
N ILE A 69 -5.66 17.77 -10.59
CA ILE A 69 -5.74 17.67 -12.06
C ILE A 69 -6.03 19.05 -12.66
N ALA A 70 -7.07 19.73 -12.19
CA ALA A 70 -7.50 21.02 -12.73
C ALA A 70 -6.45 22.13 -12.57
N SER A 71 -5.63 22.06 -11.52
CA SER A 71 -4.53 23.02 -11.30
C SER A 71 -3.23 22.66 -12.05
N GLY A 72 -3.19 21.53 -12.75
CA GLY A 72 -1.98 21.07 -13.46
C GLY A 72 -0.88 20.50 -12.55
N GLN A 73 -1.14 20.36 -11.24
CA GLN A 73 -0.20 19.72 -10.31
C GLN A 73 -0.05 18.22 -10.59
N VAL A 74 -1.13 17.58 -11.06
CA VAL A 74 -1.10 16.20 -11.56
C VAL A 74 -1.50 16.23 -13.03
N PRO A 75 -0.65 15.77 -13.96
CA PRO A 75 -0.99 15.71 -15.37
C PRO A 75 -2.04 14.63 -15.63
N VAL A 76 -2.85 14.85 -16.68
CA VAL A 76 -3.79 13.87 -17.24
C VAL A 76 -3.56 13.71 -18.73
#